data_AF-A0A8T4I8V0-F1
#
_entry.id   AF-A0A8T4I8V0-F1
#
_cell.length_a   1.000
_cell.length_b   1.000
_cell.length_c   1.000
_cell.angle_alpha   90.00
_cell.angle_beta   90.00
_cell.angle_gamma   90.00
#
_symmetry.space_group_name_H-M   'P 1'
#
loop_
_entity.id
_entity.type
_entity.pdbx_description
1 polymer ?
#
loop_
_entity_poly.entity_id
_entity_poly.type
_entity_poly.pdbx_seq_one_letter_code
_entity_poly.pdbx_strand_id
1 'polypeptide(L)'
;MLDAYGADILLGYIMSARLAVPGEMPEEEIGGAFPTRFQLENEPASAVIIDQLHQPRPFHIPAPLWDRVYAELCLVCAHARELERRRAARVH
;
A
#
# COMPACT_ATOMS: atom_id res chain seq x y z
N MET A 1 3.97 -2.15 -9.08
CA MET A 1 3.49 -3.48 -8.65
C MET A 1 4.03 -3.75 -7.25
N LEU A 2 3.18 -4.16 -6.31
CA LEU A 2 3.59 -4.46 -4.93
C LEU A 2 3.69 -5.98 -4.73
N ASP A 3 4.63 -6.42 -3.90
CA ASP A 3 4.63 -7.78 -3.35
C ASP A 3 3.73 -7.86 -2.11
N ALA A 4 3.63 -9.05 -1.49
CA ALA A 4 2.77 -9.25 -0.32
C ALA A 4 3.15 -8.32 0.85
N TYR A 5 4.44 -8.11 1.07
CA TYR A 5 4.94 -7.19 2.09
C TYR A 5 4.53 -5.76 1.78
N GLY A 6 4.76 -5.28 0.56
CA GLY A 6 4.38 -3.94 0.15
C GLY A 6 2.88 -3.68 0.19
N ALA A 7 2.06 -4.71 -0.06
CA ALA A 7 0.61 -4.61 0.09
C ALA A 7 0.18 -4.47 1.56
N ASP A 8 0.81 -5.21 2.49
CA ASP A 8 0.54 -5.09 3.92
C ASP A 8 1.00 -3.71 4.47
N ILE A 9 2.13 -3.18 3.99
CA ILE A 9 2.59 -1.82 4.34
C ILE A 9 1.63 -0.77 3.81
N LEU A 10 1.18 -0.87 2.55
CA LEU A 10 0.19 0.06 1.99
C LEU A 10 -1.12 0.06 2.80
N LEU A 11 -1.57 -1.11 3.25
CA LEU A 11 -2.77 -1.25 4.07
C LEU A 11 -2.63 -0.46 5.39
N GLY A 12 -1.49 -0.61 6.07
CA GLY A 12 -1.18 0.17 7.27
C GLY A 12 -1.05 1.67 6.98
N TYR A 13 -0.35 2.03 5.90
CA TYR A 13 -0.10 3.41 5.51
C TYR A 13 -1.41 4.17 5.22
N ILE A 14 -2.37 3.56 4.51
CA ILE A 14 -3.67 4.17 4.23
C ILE A 14 -4.43 4.49 5.53
N MET A 15 -4.43 3.58 6.52
CA MET A 15 -5.10 3.85 7.80
C MET A 15 -4.39 4.92 8.60
N SER A 16 -3.06 4.89 8.66
CA SER A 16 -2.27 5.94 9.31
C SER A 16 -2.51 7.30 8.66
N ALA A 17 -2.51 7.38 7.33
CA ALA A 17 -2.82 8.59 6.59
C ALA A 17 -4.23 9.11 6.91
N ARG A 18 -5.23 8.21 6.93
CA ARG A 18 -6.61 8.55 7.32
C ARG A 18 -6.70 9.16 8.72
N LEU A 19 -5.92 8.67 9.67
CA LEU A 19 -5.90 9.16 11.06
C LEU A 19 -5.06 10.43 11.22
N ALA A 20 -4.10 10.67 10.33
CA ALA A 20 -3.22 11.83 10.37
C ALA A 20 -3.87 13.09 9.79
N VAL A 21 -4.65 12.97 8.71
CA VAL A 21 -5.27 14.12 8.01
C VAL A 21 -6.10 15.00 8.96
N PRO A 22 -5.95 16.34 8.91
CA PRO A 22 -5.17 17.13 7.93
C PRO A 22 -3.69 17.37 8.32
N GLY A 23 -3.16 16.65 9.30
CA GLY A 23 -1.77 16.71 9.72
C GLY A 23 -0.79 16.03 8.76
N GLU A 24 0.49 16.17 9.08
CA GLU A 24 1.59 15.53 8.36
C GLU A 24 1.82 14.09 8.83
N MET A 25 2.40 13.28 7.95
CA MET A 25 2.80 11.92 8.25
C MET A 25 4.18 11.68 7.62
N PRO A 26 5.10 10.98 8.30
CA PRO A 26 6.37 10.62 7.70
C PRO A 26 6.19 9.74 6.46
N GLU A 27 7.16 9.84 5.57
CA GLU A 27 7.29 8.94 4.44
C GLU A 27 7.69 7.54 4.92
N GLU A 28 7.26 6.51 4.20
CA GLU A 28 7.65 5.13 4.48
C GLU A 28 8.34 4.54 3.25
N GLU A 29 9.52 3.95 3.44
CA GLU A 29 10.29 3.32 2.37
C GLU A 29 10.41 1.82 2.61
N ILE A 30 10.08 1.04 1.59
CA ILE A 30 10.25 -0.40 1.60
C ILE A 30 11.22 -0.85 0.51
N GLY A 31 12.08 -1.80 0.86
CA GLY A 31 12.93 -2.52 -0.08
C GLY A 31 12.22 -3.72 -0.72
N GLY A 32 13.01 -4.63 -1.28
CA GLY A 32 12.53 -5.89 -1.86
C GLY A 32 12.53 -5.90 -3.38
N ALA A 33 11.69 -6.77 -3.96
CA ALA A 33 11.62 -6.94 -5.41
C ALA A 33 11.03 -5.70 -6.12
N PHE A 34 10.26 -4.90 -5.39
CA PHE A 34 9.66 -3.66 -5.87
C PHE A 34 9.87 -2.54 -4.84
N PRO A 35 11.08 -1.95 -4.77
CA PRO A 35 11.34 -0.83 -3.87
C PRO A 35 10.32 0.28 -4.08
N THR A 36 9.69 0.70 -2.98
CA THR A 36 8.53 1.60 -3.01
C THR A 36 8.63 2.61 -1.87
N ARG A 37 8.28 3.86 -2.17
CA ARG A 37 8.12 4.93 -1.19
C ARG A 37 6.66 5.36 -1.11
N PHE A 38 6.13 5.45 0.10
CA PHE A 38 4.78 5.92 0.40
C PHE A 38 4.83 7.31 1.03
N GLN A 39 4.00 8.23 0.55
CA GLN A 39 3.95 9.61 1.03
C GLN A 39 2.49 10.05 1.23
N LEU A 40 2.24 10.94 2.19
CA LEU A 40 0.97 11.63 2.34
C LEU A 40 1.12 13.05 1.79
N GLU A 41 0.38 13.37 0.72
CA GLU A 41 0.23 14.73 0.21
C GLU A 41 -1.13 15.27 0.65
N ASN A 42 -1.20 16.50 1.17
CA ASN A 42 -2.45 17.10 1.68
C ASN A 42 -3.05 18.19 0.78
N GLU A 43 -2.25 18.80 -0.09
CA GLU A 43 -2.67 19.92 -0.93
C GLU A 43 -2.52 19.57 -2.43
N PRO A 44 -3.51 19.89 -3.29
CA PRO A 44 -4.78 20.56 -2.99
C PRO A 44 -5.85 19.65 -2.37
N ALA A 45 -5.62 18.34 -2.32
CA ALA A 45 -6.49 17.37 -1.68
C ALA A 45 -5.67 16.17 -1.17
N SER A 46 -6.05 15.62 -0.02
CA SER A 46 -5.30 14.51 0.57
C SER A 46 -5.23 13.29 -0.34
N ALA A 47 -4.02 12.77 -0.52
CA ALA A 47 -3.73 11.59 -1.33
C ALA A 47 -2.55 10.81 -0.76
N VAL A 48 -2.62 9.49 -0.86
CA VAL A 48 -1.46 8.62 -0.64
C VAL A 48 -0.74 8.47 -1.97
N ILE A 49 0.54 8.82 -1.99
CA ILE A 49 1.41 8.72 -3.14
C ILE A 49 2.26 7.46 -3.02
N ILE A 50 2.34 6.70 -4.10
CA ILE A 50 3.14 5.48 -4.21
C ILE A 50 4.16 5.70 -5.33
N ASP A 51 5.41 5.90 -4.95
CA ASP A 51 6.52 6.09 -5.87
C ASP A 51 7.37 4.81 -5.94
N GLN A 52 7.66 4.35 -7.15
CA GLN A 52 8.44 3.13 -7.38
C GLN A 52 9.59 3.45 -8.32
N LEU A 53 10.81 3.04 -7.94
CA LEU A 53 12.09 3.38 -8.60
C LEU A 53 12.15 3.12 -10.13
N HIS A 54 11.27 2.26 -10.66
CA HIS A 54 11.21 1.90 -12.07
C HIS A 54 9.94 2.37 -12.77
N GLN A 55 9.12 3.19 -12.13
CA GLN A 55 7.91 3.74 -12.72
C GLN A 55 8.10 5.23 -13.05
N PRO A 56 7.74 5.66 -14.27
CA PRO A 56 7.96 7.04 -14.70
C PRO A 56 7.05 8.05 -13.99
N ARG A 57 6.00 7.58 -13.31
CA ARG A 57 5.06 8.43 -12.57
C ARG A 57 4.62 7.73 -11.29
N PRO A 58 4.53 8.46 -10.16
CA PRO A 58 3.94 7.94 -8.95
C PRO A 58 2.44 7.66 -9.16
N PHE A 59 1.93 6.71 -8.39
CA PHE A 59 0.50 6.40 -8.33
C PHE A 59 -0.14 7.12 -7.15
N HIS A 60 -1.29 7.75 -7.38
CA HIS A 60 -1.98 8.55 -6.37
C HIS A 60 -3.30 7.86 -5.99
N ILE A 61 -3.51 7.66 -4.70
CA ILE A 61 -4.78 7.18 -4.13
C ILE A 61 -5.43 8.36 -3.41
N PRO A 62 -6.41 9.02 -4.03
CA PRO A 62 -7.09 10.16 -3.40
C PRO A 62 -7.91 9.72 -2.18
N ALA A 63 -8.02 10.58 -1.17
CA ALA A 63 -8.69 10.29 0.10
C ALA A 63 -10.09 9.67 0.00
N PRO A 64 -10.97 10.07 -0.94
CA PRO A 64 -12.28 9.43 -1.10
C PRO A 64 -12.23 7.94 -1.45
N LEU A 65 -11.08 7.43 -1.93
CA LEU A 65 -10.89 6.03 -2.27
C LEU A 65 -10.22 5.20 -1.16
N TRP A 66 -9.72 5.83 -0.09
CA TRP A 66 -8.96 5.14 0.96
C TRP A 66 -9.74 3.99 1.59
N ASP A 67 -11.00 4.20 1.97
CA ASP A 67 -11.81 3.16 2.62
C ASP A 67 -12.03 1.96 1.70
N ARG A 68 -12.30 2.24 0.42
CA ARG A 68 -12.51 1.19 -0.58
C ARG A 68 -11.22 0.41 -0.84
N VAL A 69 -10.11 1.11 -1.07
CA VAL A 69 -8.82 0.45 -1.33
C VAL A 69 -8.39 -0.35 -0.10
N TYR A 70 -8.54 0.20 1.10
CA TYR A 70 -8.25 -0.52 2.34
C TYR A 70 -9.04 -1.83 2.44
N ALA A 71 -10.36 -1.76 2.23
CA ALA A 71 -11.23 -2.94 2.29
C ALA A 71 -10.87 -3.97 1.20
N GLU A 72 -10.59 -3.53 -0.03
CA GLU A 72 -10.17 -4.40 -1.12
C GLU A 72 -8.79 -5.05 -0.82
N LEU A 73 -7.84 -4.29 -0.27
CA LEU A 73 -6.53 -4.80 0.14
C LEU A 73 -6.63 -5.87 1.24
N CYS A 74 -7.51 -5.69 2.23
CA CYS A 74 -7.75 -6.71 3.25
C CYS A 74 -8.11 -8.08 2.63
N LEU A 75 -8.97 -8.08 1.61
CA LEU A 75 -9.36 -9.30 0.89
C LEU A 75 -8.21 -9.84 0.04
N VAL A 76 -7.55 -8.98 -0.74
CA VAL A 76 -6.44 -9.38 -1.62
C VAL A 76 -5.29 -9.97 -0.82
N CYS A 77 -4.87 -9.34 0.28
CA CYS A 77 -3.81 -9.87 1.14
C CYS A 77 -4.20 -11.21 1.77
N ALA A 78 -5.46 -11.37 2.20
CA ALA A 78 -5.95 -12.66 2.71
C ALA A 78 -5.88 -13.77 1.65
N HIS A 79 -6.30 -13.48 0.41
CA HIS A 79 -6.21 -14.43 -0.70
C HIS A 79 -4.77 -14.76 -1.10
N ALA A 80 -3.88 -13.77 -1.12
CA ALA A 80 -2.47 -13.97 -1.41
C ALA A 80 -1.81 -14.92 -0.40
N ARG A 81 -2.06 -14.71 0.90
CA ARG A 81 -1.57 -15.61 1.96
C ARG A 81 -2.12 -17.02 1.84
N GLU A 82 -3.39 -17.19 1.48
CA GLU A 82 -3.98 -18.52 1.23
C GLU A 82 -3.32 -19.22 0.03
N LEU A 83 -3.07 -18.50 -1.07
CA LEU A 83 -2.40 -19.05 -2.24
C LEU A 83 -0.99 -19.54 -1.89
N GLU A 84 -0.25 -18.76 -1.11
CA GLU A 84 1.09 -19.12 -0.65
C GLU A 84 1.08 -20.33 0.28
N ARG A 85 0.15 -20.38 1.25
CA ARG A 85 -0.06 -21.56 2.11
C ARG A 85 -0.34 -22.82 1.29
N ARG A 86 -1.22 -22.75 0.29
CA ARG A 86 -1.51 -23.89 -0.60
C ARG A 86 -0.31 -24.30 -1.44
N ARG A 87 0.49 -23.34 -1.90
CA ARG A 87 1.72 -23.62 -2.66
C ARG A 87 2.72 -24.38 -1.80
N ALA A 88 2.95 -23.94 -0.56
CA ALA A 88 3.83 -24.62 0.38
C ALA A 88 3.35 -26.05 0.68
N ALA A 89 2.05 -26.25 0.88
CA ALA A 89 1.46 -27.57 1.15
C ALA A 89 1.54 -28.57 -0.02
N ARG A 90 1.78 -28.11 -1.26
CA ARG A 90 1.95 -28.98 -2.44
C ARG A 90 3.39 -29.44 -2.67
N VAL A 91 4.35 -28.81 -2.01
CA VAL A 91 5.79 -29.11 -2.14
C VAL A 91 6.24 -30.10 -1.05
N HIS A 92 5.40 -30.33 -0.03
CA HIS A 92 5.54 -31.37 0.98
C HIS A 92 4.67 -32.59 0.65
#